data_AF-A0A7D8UHK2-F1
#
_entry.id   AF-A0A7D8UHK2-F1
#
_cell.length_a   1.000
_cell.length_b   1.000
_cell.length_c   1.000
_cell.angle_alpha   90.00
_cell.angle_beta   90.00
_cell.angle_gamma   90.00
#
_symmetry.space_group_name_H-M   'P 1'
#
loop_
_entity.id
_entity.type
_entity.pdbx_description
1 polymer ?
#
loop_
_entity_poly.entity_id
_entity_poly.type
_entity_poly.pdbx_seq_one_letter_code
_entity_poly.pdbx_strand_id
1 'polypeptide(L)'
;MPDRLFRLYQRRRVINLNANIIASGLLSTVFVMVILWVMKRFGVDWPTWGFTAFSVVADLILDITVFMGLHWVANHWRPLRRGDCPEAKAALDAKRPSYLRDTGRLQFERAVISPVYYIIAAGLTETLQRQGMSPVWAVGIAYPIGLAATRCLHTMWGLRSGTYVDHDRPD
;
A
#
# COMPACT_ATOMS: atom_id res chain seq x y z
N MET A 1 -15.89 10.90 -16.88
CA MET A 1 -15.61 9.48 -16.57
C MET A 1 -14.89 9.20 -15.23
N PRO A 2 -14.01 10.07 -14.67
CA PRO A 2 -13.33 9.74 -13.40
C PRO A 2 -14.31 9.53 -12.22
N ASP A 3 -15.45 10.23 -12.22
CA ASP A 3 -16.44 10.15 -11.13
C ASP A 3 -17.10 8.77 -10.98
N ARG A 4 -17.20 7.98 -12.05
CA ARG A 4 -17.78 6.62 -11.96
C ARG A 4 -16.81 5.64 -11.29
N LEU A 5 -15.53 5.71 -11.64
CA LEU A 5 -14.49 4.88 -11.01
C LEU A 5 -14.28 5.29 -9.55
N PHE A 6 -14.27 6.60 -9.27
CA PHE A 6 -14.13 7.10 -7.90
C PHE A 6 -15.29 6.66 -7.00
N ARG A 7 -16.54 6.66 -7.50
CA ARG A 7 -17.70 6.13 -6.77
C ARG A 7 -17.61 4.63 -6.52
N LEU A 8 -17.13 3.85 -7.49
CA LEU A 8 -16.94 2.40 -7.31
C LEU A 8 -15.84 2.09 -6.28
N TYR A 9 -14.76 2.86 -6.31
CA TYR A 9 -13.69 2.84 -5.32
C TYR A 9 -14.21 3.20 -3.92
N GLN A 10 -15.07 4.22 -3.77
CA GLN A 10 -15.67 4.56 -2.47
C GLN A 10 -16.69 3.52 -1.99
N ARG A 11 -17.42 2.85 -2.88
CA ARG A 11 -18.51 1.93 -2.52
C ARG A 11 -18.00 0.56 -2.05
N ARG A 12 -16.94 0.02 -2.65
CA ARG A 12 -16.41 -1.32 -2.29
C ARG A 12 -15.16 -1.19 -1.43
N ARG A 13 -15.31 -1.42 -0.13
CA ARG A 13 -14.22 -1.38 0.87
C ARG A 13 -13.00 -2.21 0.47
N VAL A 14 -13.21 -3.41 -0.07
CA VAL A 14 -12.13 -4.30 -0.53
C VAL A 14 -11.31 -3.67 -1.68
N ILE A 15 -11.99 -3.03 -2.63
CA ILE A 15 -11.32 -2.38 -3.77
C ILE A 15 -10.54 -1.16 -3.27
N ASN A 16 -11.16 -0.33 -2.43
CA ASN A 16 -10.51 0.83 -1.83
C ASN A 16 -9.22 0.44 -1.11
N LEU A 17 -9.32 -0.58 -0.26
CA LEU A 17 -8.22 -1.06 0.57
C LEU A 17 -7.08 -1.64 -0.26
N ASN A 18 -7.36 -2.53 -1.22
CA ASN A 18 -6.31 -3.09 -2.07
C ASN A 18 -5.68 -2.03 -2.97
N ALA A 19 -6.47 -1.12 -3.54
CA ALA A 19 -5.95 -0.03 -4.35
C ALA A 19 -5.05 0.91 -3.54
N ASN A 20 -5.45 1.26 -2.31
CA ASN A 20 -4.62 2.10 -1.44
C ASN A 20 -3.31 1.44 -1.05
N ILE A 21 -3.30 0.14 -0.80
CA ILE A 21 -2.06 -0.53 -0.42
C ILE A 21 -1.13 -0.68 -1.63
N ILE A 22 -1.68 -0.98 -2.81
CA ILE A 22 -0.86 -1.03 -4.03
C ILE A 22 -0.31 0.36 -4.33
N ALA A 23 -1.14 1.39 -4.27
CA ALA A 23 -0.74 2.77 -4.50
C ALA A 23 0.29 3.24 -3.47
N SER A 24 0.11 2.93 -2.18
CA SER A 24 1.05 3.32 -1.14
C SER A 24 2.40 2.65 -1.31
N GLY A 25 2.42 1.33 -1.57
CA GLY A 25 3.67 0.58 -1.76
C GLY A 25 4.44 0.99 -3.01
N LEU A 26 3.76 1.29 -4.13
CA LEU A 26 4.42 1.81 -5.32
C LEU A 26 4.95 3.23 -5.11
N LEU A 27 4.15 4.09 -4.45
CA LEU A 27 4.55 5.47 -4.20
C LEU A 27 5.71 5.55 -3.20
N SER A 28 5.70 4.74 -2.14
CA SER A 28 6.81 4.63 -1.19
C SER A 28 8.08 4.15 -1.90
N THR A 29 7.98 3.14 -2.77
CA THR A 29 9.10 2.67 -3.59
C THR A 29 9.72 3.80 -4.40
N VAL A 30 8.90 4.61 -5.09
CA VAL A 30 9.39 5.76 -5.87
C VAL A 30 10.09 6.78 -4.96
N PHE A 31 9.53 7.09 -3.79
CA PHE A 31 10.18 7.98 -2.83
C PHE A 31 11.53 7.44 -2.35
N VAL A 32 11.61 6.16 -2.00
CA VAL A 32 12.87 5.50 -1.60
C VAL A 32 13.89 5.56 -2.74
N MET A 33 13.48 5.27 -3.98
CA MET A 33 14.34 5.37 -5.15
C MET A 33 14.92 6.78 -5.31
N VAL A 34 14.10 7.83 -5.14
CA VAL A 34 14.56 9.23 -5.20
C VAL A 34 15.57 9.50 -4.07
N ILE A 35 15.30 9.08 -2.85
CA ILE A 35 16.22 9.27 -1.70
C ILE A 35 17.56 8.58 -1.98
N LEU A 36 17.54 7.33 -2.42
CA LEU A 36 18.77 6.57 -2.76
C LEU A 36 19.54 7.21 -3.90
N TRP A 37 18.85 7.72 -4.92
CA TRP A 37 19.46 8.45 -6.02
C TRP A 37 20.15 9.73 -5.54
N VAL A 38 19.50 10.50 -4.66
CA VAL A 38 20.07 11.70 -4.03
C VAL A 38 21.29 11.34 -3.19
N MET A 39 21.20 10.33 -2.33
CA MET A 39 22.33 9.87 -1.50
C MET A 39 23.54 9.50 -2.34
N LYS A 40 23.33 8.76 -3.45
CA LYS A 40 24.41 8.44 -4.39
C LYS A 40 24.96 9.68 -5.09
N ARG A 41 24.12 10.65 -5.44
CA ARG A 41 24.56 11.92 -6.04
C ARG A 41 25.47 12.73 -5.10
N PHE A 42 25.29 12.59 -3.79
CA PHE A 42 26.11 13.19 -2.73
C PHE A 42 27.32 12.35 -2.30
N GLY A 43 27.62 11.23 -2.99
CA GLY A 43 28.81 10.42 -2.73
C GLY A 43 28.70 9.51 -1.51
N VAL A 44 27.48 9.14 -1.09
CA VAL A 44 27.32 8.14 -0.03
C VAL A 44 27.71 6.76 -0.57
N ASP A 45 28.76 6.18 0.01
CA ASP A 45 29.29 4.86 -0.34
C ASP A 45 29.14 3.88 0.82
N TRP A 46 27.89 3.44 1.02
CA TRP A 46 27.60 2.32 1.91
C TRP A 46 27.84 0.98 1.22
N PRO A 47 28.13 -0.07 2.02
CA PRO A 47 28.06 -1.44 1.52
C PRO A 47 26.63 -1.77 1.05
N THR A 48 26.49 -2.77 0.18
CA THR A 48 25.19 -3.17 -0.41
C THR A 48 24.11 -3.42 0.64
N TRP A 49 24.48 -4.12 1.72
CA TRP A 49 23.59 -4.41 2.83
C TRP A 49 23.11 -3.13 3.54
N GLY A 50 23.91 -2.06 3.55
CA GLY A 50 23.57 -0.78 4.14
C GLY A 50 22.46 -0.06 3.36
N PHE A 51 22.55 -0.06 2.02
CA PHE A 51 21.46 0.44 1.17
C PHE A 51 20.21 -0.42 1.29
N THR A 52 20.36 -1.74 1.33
CA THR A 52 19.24 -2.67 1.54
C THR A 52 18.52 -2.38 2.87
N ALA A 53 19.25 -2.36 3.98
CA ALA A 53 18.69 -2.09 5.31
C ALA A 53 18.02 -0.71 5.38
N PHE A 54 18.67 0.33 4.85
CA PHE A 54 18.09 1.66 4.79
C PHE A 54 16.80 1.69 3.96
N SER A 55 16.79 1.07 2.78
CA SER A 55 15.60 1.04 1.92
C SER A 55 14.40 0.38 2.61
N VAL A 56 14.63 -0.71 3.37
CA VAL A 56 13.59 -1.43 4.10
C VAL A 56 12.97 -0.53 5.17
N VAL A 57 13.80 0.14 5.96
CA VAL A 57 13.33 1.04 7.04
C VAL A 57 12.62 2.26 6.45
N ALA A 58 13.18 2.88 5.41
CA ALA A 58 12.61 4.03 4.74
C ALA A 58 11.25 3.69 4.11
N ASP A 59 11.16 2.57 3.39
CA ASP A 59 9.91 2.09 2.79
C ASP A 59 8.85 1.81 3.84
N LEU A 60 9.19 1.14 4.94
CA LEU A 60 8.25 0.86 6.04
C LEU A 60 7.61 2.16 6.58
N ILE A 61 8.44 3.17 6.85
CA ILE A 61 7.97 4.45 7.38
C ILE A 61 7.10 5.17 6.32
N LEU A 62 7.57 5.23 5.08
CA LEU A 62 6.88 5.92 3.98
C LEU A 62 5.57 5.24 3.62
N ASP A 63 5.53 3.91 3.53
CA ASP A 63 4.35 3.13 3.20
C ASP A 63 3.25 3.29 4.26
N ILE A 64 3.61 3.25 5.55
CA ILE A 64 2.66 3.55 6.65
C ILE A 64 2.11 4.97 6.50
N THR A 65 2.98 5.96 6.29
CA THR A 65 2.62 7.37 6.22
C THR A 65 1.71 7.66 5.02
N VAL A 66 2.12 7.20 3.83
CA VAL A 66 1.38 7.36 2.57
C VAL A 66 0.04 6.63 2.65
N PHE A 67 0.01 5.40 3.18
CA PHE A 67 -1.23 4.66 3.36
C PHE A 67 -2.22 5.42 4.27
N MET A 68 -1.75 5.91 5.42
CA MET A 68 -2.59 6.70 6.33
C MET A 68 -3.14 7.95 5.65
N GLY A 69 -2.30 8.65 4.89
CA GLY A 69 -2.69 9.83 4.11
C GLY A 69 -3.73 9.51 3.04
N LEU A 70 -3.49 8.50 2.20
CA LEU A 70 -4.43 8.07 1.15
C LEU A 70 -5.76 7.60 1.75
N HIS A 71 -5.72 6.83 2.84
CA HIS A 71 -6.92 6.35 3.52
C HIS A 71 -7.69 7.51 4.16
N TRP A 72 -6.99 8.51 4.72
CA TRP A 72 -7.61 9.72 5.22
C TRP A 72 -8.28 10.51 4.11
N VAL A 73 -7.61 10.72 2.98
CA VAL A 73 -8.17 11.41 1.81
C VAL A 73 -9.40 10.67 1.31
N ALA A 74 -9.33 9.35 1.13
CA ALA A 74 -10.47 8.55 0.66
C ALA A 74 -11.70 8.67 1.57
N ASN A 75 -11.49 8.81 2.88
CA ASN A 75 -12.57 8.89 3.87
C ASN A 75 -13.03 10.34 4.16
N HIS A 76 -12.14 11.32 4.18
CA HIS A 76 -12.46 12.67 4.65
C HIS A 76 -12.52 13.70 3.51
N TRP A 77 -11.88 13.44 2.37
CA TRP A 77 -11.98 14.35 1.22
C TRP A 77 -13.38 14.24 0.59
N ARG A 78 -14.19 15.26 0.82
CA ARG A 78 -15.48 15.47 0.15
C ARG A 78 -15.27 16.58 -0.87
N PRO A 79 -15.08 16.29 -2.17
CA PRO A 79 -15.04 17.35 -3.16
C PRO A 79 -16.39 18.09 -3.08
N LEU A 80 -16.33 19.39 -2.81
CA LEU A 80 -17.51 20.24 -2.69
C LEU A 80 -18.31 20.22 -3.99
N ARG A 81 -19.58 19.77 -3.90
CA ARG A 81 -20.67 19.86 -4.91
C ARG A 81 -20.59 18.79 -6.02
N ARG A 82 -21.69 18.22 -6.53
CA ARG A 82 -22.93 18.86 -7.01
C ARG A 82 -23.98 17.77 -7.30
N GLY A 83 -25.13 17.80 -6.61
CA GLY A 83 -26.37 17.15 -7.10
C GLY A 83 -26.74 15.74 -6.61
N ASP A 84 -26.57 15.42 -5.33
CA ASP A 84 -26.80 14.04 -4.85
C ASP A 84 -28.26 13.72 -4.51
N CYS A 85 -28.75 12.62 -5.11
CA CYS A 85 -29.96 11.91 -4.72
C CYS A 85 -29.99 11.59 -3.20
N PRO A 86 -31.18 11.52 -2.57
CA PRO A 86 -31.34 11.23 -1.14
C PRO A 86 -30.59 9.97 -0.67
N GLU A 87 -30.56 8.91 -1.49
CA GLU A 87 -29.84 7.66 -1.18
C GLU A 87 -28.32 7.84 -1.05
N ALA A 88 -27.72 8.69 -1.88
CA ALA A 88 -26.28 8.96 -1.82
C ALA A 88 -25.92 9.73 -0.54
N LYS A 89 -26.78 10.63 -0.09
CA LYS A 89 -26.64 11.30 1.22
C LYS A 89 -26.78 10.32 2.38
N ALA A 90 -27.80 9.46 2.36
CA ALA A 90 -28.02 8.47 3.41
C ALA A 90 -26.83 7.49 3.56
N ALA A 91 -26.24 7.04 2.43
CA ALA A 91 -25.04 6.21 2.45
C ALA A 91 -23.79 6.96 2.95
N LEU A 92 -23.70 8.27 2.71
CA LEU A 92 -22.60 9.11 3.20
C LEU A 92 -22.71 9.44 4.70
N ASP A 93 -23.93 9.50 5.23
CA ASP A 93 -24.25 9.81 6.63
C ASP A 93 -24.26 8.57 7.54
N ALA A 94 -24.11 7.37 6.97
CA ALA A 94 -23.92 6.15 7.74
C ALA A 94 -22.72 6.29 8.71
N LYS A 95 -22.94 5.91 9.97
CA LYS A 95 -21.98 6.07 11.07
C LYS A 95 -20.69 5.31 10.76
N ARG A 96 -19.63 6.03 10.36
CA ARG A 96 -18.35 5.41 10.00
C ARG A 96 -17.62 4.92 11.26
N PRO A 97 -16.92 3.77 11.20
CA PRO A 97 -16.04 3.36 12.29
C PRO A 97 -14.96 4.43 12.53
N SER A 98 -14.49 4.56 13.77
CA SER A 98 -13.46 5.56 14.09
C SER A 98 -12.21 5.31 13.25
N TYR A 99 -11.74 6.34 12.53
CA TYR A 99 -10.60 6.28 11.61
C TYR A 99 -9.37 5.60 12.23
N LEU A 100 -9.04 5.91 13.49
CA LEU A 100 -7.89 5.32 14.18
C LEU A 100 -8.05 3.82 14.41
N ARG A 101 -9.22 3.37 14.87
CA ARG A 101 -9.49 1.94 15.07
C ARG A 101 -9.47 1.17 13.75
N ASP A 102 -10.00 1.77 12.69
CA ASP A 102 -10.03 1.13 11.38
C ASP A 102 -8.61 1.03 10.80
N THR A 103 -7.89 2.14 10.76
CA THR A 103 -6.50 2.19 10.28
C THR A 103 -5.59 1.28 11.11
N GLY A 104 -5.74 1.27 12.43
CA GLY A 104 -4.96 0.41 13.32
C GLY A 104 -5.18 -1.08 13.05
N ARG A 105 -6.43 -1.50 12.83
CA ARG A 105 -6.74 -2.88 12.44
C ARG A 105 -6.10 -3.23 11.09
N LEU A 106 -6.21 -2.35 10.11
CA LEU A 106 -5.61 -2.56 8.79
C LEU A 106 -4.08 -2.65 8.85
N GLN A 107 -3.43 -1.81 9.66
CA GLN A 107 -1.99 -1.88 9.85
C GLN A 107 -1.57 -3.15 10.58
N PHE A 108 -2.37 -3.64 11.53
CA PHE A 108 -2.10 -4.93 12.17
C PHE A 108 -2.18 -6.09 11.17
N GLU A 109 -3.24 -6.15 10.36
CA GLU A 109 -3.39 -7.16 9.30
C GLU A 109 -2.20 -7.11 8.31
N ARG A 110 -1.71 -5.90 7.98
CA ARG A 110 -0.50 -5.72 7.16
C ARG A 110 0.77 -6.15 7.86
N ALA A 111 0.93 -5.85 9.15
CA ALA A 111 2.11 -6.19 9.93
C ALA A 111 2.32 -7.70 10.04
N VAL A 112 1.26 -8.50 9.94
CA VAL A 112 1.37 -9.97 9.89
C VAL A 112 2.00 -10.46 8.59
N ILE A 113 1.75 -9.76 7.46
CA ILE A 113 2.21 -10.17 6.13
C ILE A 113 3.53 -9.48 5.75
N SER A 114 3.84 -8.35 6.38
CA SER A 114 5.03 -7.56 6.09
C SER A 114 6.36 -8.31 6.23
N PRO A 115 6.55 -9.30 7.13
CA PRO A 115 7.80 -10.07 7.18
C PRO A 115 8.05 -10.81 5.87
N VAL A 116 7.02 -11.40 5.26
CA VAL A 116 7.14 -12.09 3.97
C VAL A 116 7.50 -11.11 2.86
N TYR A 117 6.85 -9.93 2.85
CA TYR A 117 7.16 -8.87 1.90
C TYR A 117 8.63 -8.44 2.00
N TYR A 118 9.10 -8.11 3.20
CA TYR A 118 10.47 -7.62 3.39
C TYR A 118 11.53 -8.69 3.18
N ILE A 119 11.26 -9.97 3.47
CA ILE A 119 12.17 -11.06 3.12
C ILE A 119 12.36 -11.13 1.60
N ILE A 120 11.27 -11.06 0.82
CA ILE A 120 11.34 -11.09 -0.64
C ILE A 120 12.02 -9.83 -1.16
N ALA A 121 11.58 -8.65 -0.73
CA ALA A 121 12.09 -7.37 -1.21
C ALA A 121 13.57 -7.17 -0.85
N ALA A 122 13.96 -7.39 0.41
CA ALA A 122 15.36 -7.26 0.85
C ALA A 122 16.25 -8.33 0.21
N GLY A 123 15.78 -9.57 0.12
CA GLY A 123 16.50 -10.67 -0.53
C GLY A 123 16.79 -10.37 -1.99
N LEU A 124 15.77 -9.99 -2.77
CA LEU A 124 15.92 -9.62 -4.18
C LEU A 124 16.80 -8.37 -4.35
N THR A 125 16.62 -7.35 -3.51
CA THR A 125 17.42 -6.12 -3.56
C THR A 125 18.90 -6.41 -3.33
N GLU A 126 19.23 -7.24 -2.34
CA GLU A 126 20.59 -7.66 -2.05
C GLU A 126 21.17 -8.52 -3.19
N THR A 127 20.41 -9.49 -3.71
CA THR A 127 20.84 -10.33 -4.83
C THR A 127 21.13 -9.50 -6.09
N LEU A 128 20.24 -8.56 -6.45
CA LEU A 128 20.43 -7.69 -7.62
C LEU A 128 21.64 -6.77 -7.46
N GLN A 129 21.86 -6.22 -6.27
CA GLN A 129 23.04 -5.38 -6.00
C GLN A 129 24.35 -6.17 -6.06
N ARG A 130 24.38 -7.41 -5.56
CA ARG A 130 25.55 -8.29 -5.70
C ARG A 130 25.89 -8.63 -7.15
N GLN A 131 24.90 -8.56 -8.04
CA GLN A 131 25.08 -8.70 -9.48
C GLN A 131 25.51 -7.38 -10.17
N GLY A 132 25.80 -6.34 -9.40
CA GLY A 132 26.26 -5.04 -9.90
C GLY A 132 25.15 -4.05 -10.28
N MET A 133 23.88 -4.38 -10.01
CA MET A 133 22.78 -3.44 -10.23
C MET A 133 22.86 -2.29 -9.23
N SER A 134 22.62 -1.05 -9.68
CA SER A 134 22.56 0.10 -8.78
C SER A 134 21.46 -0.08 -7.71
N PRO A 135 21.64 0.41 -6.47
CA PRO A 135 20.64 0.26 -5.40
C PRO A 135 19.25 0.81 -5.78
N VAL A 136 19.22 1.90 -6.56
CA VAL A 136 17.97 2.55 -7.02
C VAL A 136 17.13 1.57 -7.86
N TRP A 137 17.74 0.96 -8.88
CA TRP A 137 17.06 0.00 -9.75
C TRP A 137 16.77 -1.33 -9.05
N ALA A 138 17.66 -1.78 -8.17
CA ALA A 138 17.44 -3.00 -7.39
C ALA A 138 16.17 -2.89 -6.54
N VAL A 139 16.01 -1.78 -5.81
CA VAL A 139 14.79 -1.46 -5.04
C VAL A 139 13.57 -1.34 -5.95
N GLY A 140 13.69 -0.57 -7.04
CA GLY A 140 12.61 -0.33 -7.99
C GLY A 140 12.03 -1.59 -8.64
N ILE A 141 12.79 -2.69 -8.69
CA ILE A 141 12.34 -3.99 -9.19
C ILE A 141 11.89 -4.90 -8.05
N ALA A 142 12.70 -5.03 -7.00
CA ALA A 142 12.46 -5.97 -5.91
C ALA A 142 11.18 -5.66 -5.11
N TYR A 143 10.89 -4.38 -4.86
CA TYR A 143 9.77 -3.96 -4.03
C TYR A 143 8.43 -4.21 -4.73
N PRO A 144 8.22 -3.84 -6.02
CA PRO A 144 7.02 -4.22 -6.75
C PRO A 144 6.82 -5.74 -6.87
N ILE A 145 7.90 -6.52 -7.03
CA ILE A 145 7.81 -7.99 -7.04
C ILE A 145 7.34 -8.52 -5.68
N GLY A 146 7.95 -8.05 -4.58
CA GLY A 146 7.53 -8.42 -3.22
C GLY A 146 6.09 -8.03 -2.94
N LEU A 147 5.67 -6.84 -3.37
CA LEU A 147 4.31 -6.35 -3.24
C LEU A 147 3.33 -7.24 -4.01
N ALA A 148 3.62 -7.56 -5.28
CA ALA A 148 2.77 -8.43 -6.08
C ALA A 148 2.66 -9.84 -5.46
N ALA A 149 3.78 -10.44 -5.06
CA ALA A 149 3.82 -11.77 -4.46
C ALA A 149 2.97 -11.84 -3.17
N THR A 150 3.16 -10.88 -2.27
CA THR A 150 2.40 -10.85 -1.01
C THR A 150 0.93 -10.51 -1.21
N ARG A 151 0.57 -9.70 -2.22
CA ARG A 151 -0.83 -9.44 -2.58
C ARG A 151 -1.51 -10.68 -3.13
N CYS A 152 -0.84 -11.45 -3.98
CA CYS A 152 -1.35 -12.74 -4.46
C CYS A 152 -1.56 -13.70 -3.29
N LEU A 153 -0.58 -13.82 -2.38
CA LEU A 153 -0.69 -14.67 -1.20
C LEU A 153 -1.86 -14.25 -0.29
N HIS A 154 -1.98 -12.95 0.01
CA HIS A 154 -3.08 -12.43 0.82
C HIS A 154 -4.45 -12.66 0.18
N THR A 155 -4.54 -12.50 -1.15
CA THR A 155 -5.78 -12.75 -1.88
C THR A 155 -6.15 -14.22 -1.85
N MET A 156 -5.21 -15.12 -2.13
CA MET A 156 -5.42 -16.57 -2.04
C MET A 156 -5.83 -17.00 -0.64
N TRP A 157 -5.17 -16.46 0.40
CA TRP A 157 -5.51 -16.75 1.79
C TRP A 157 -6.93 -16.28 2.11
N GLY A 158 -7.27 -15.02 1.80
CA GLY A 158 -8.60 -14.48 2.07
C GLY A 158 -9.73 -15.19 1.31
N LEU A 159 -9.46 -15.71 0.10
CA LEU A 159 -10.40 -16.55 -0.64
C LEU A 159 -10.59 -17.91 0.06
N ARG A 160 -9.50 -18.51 0.54
CA ARG A 160 -9.53 -19.81 1.22
C ARG A 160 -10.16 -19.75 2.62
N SER A 161 -9.95 -18.66 3.36
CA SER A 161 -10.49 -18.46 4.70
C SER A 161 -11.95 -17.98 4.70
N GLY A 162 -12.55 -17.75 3.53
CA GLY A 162 -13.91 -17.21 3.41
C GLY A 162 -14.04 -15.74 3.84
N THR A 163 -12.93 -15.04 4.04
CA THR A 163 -12.92 -13.62 4.48
C THR A 163 -13.51 -12.67 3.43
N TYR A 164 -13.54 -13.09 2.16
CA TYR A 164 -14.17 -12.35 1.06
C TYR A 164 -15.58 -12.85 0.69
N VAL A 165 -16.18 -13.75 1.47
CA VAL A 165 -17.59 -14.13 1.25
C VAL A 165 -18.45 -12.94 1.69
N ASP A 166 -19.08 -12.28 0.71
CA ASP A 166 -20.02 -11.17 0.96
C ASP A 166 -21.15 -11.70 1.88
N HIS A 167 -21.38 -11.03 3.02
CA HIS A 167 -22.44 -11.35 3.99
C HIS A 167 -23.87 -11.13 3.44
N ASP A 168 -24.02 -10.81 2.16
CA ASP A 168 -25.29 -10.49 1.50
C ASP A 168 -25.96 -11.72 0.85
N ARG A 169 -25.56 -12.94 1.19
CA ARG A 169 -26.36 -14.13 0.89
C ARG A 169 -27.26 -14.44 2.09
N PRO A 170 -28.56 -14.08 2.05
CA PRO A 170 -29.54 -14.73 2.90
C PRO A 170 -29.63 -16.20 2.46
N ASP A 171 -29.57 -17.10 3.43
CA ASP A 171 -29.85 -18.53 3.27
C ASP A 171 -31.30 -18.78 2.84
#